data_AF-A0A969R3U3-F1
#
_entry.id   AF-A0A969R3U3-F1
#
_cell.length_a   1.000
_cell.length_b   1.000
_cell.length_c   1.000
_cell.angle_alpha   90.00
_cell.angle_beta   90.00
_cell.angle_gamma   90.00
#
_symmetry.space_group_name_H-M   'P 1'
#
loop_
_entity.id
_entity.type
_entity.pdbx_description
1 polymer ?
#
loop_
_entity_poly.entity_id
_entity_poly.type
_entity_poly.pdbx_seq_one_letter_code
_entity_poly.pdbx_strand_id
1 'polypeptide(L)' 'MLKYKGYTATIEVDLDAEILYGELLGIKDIVTFEGRTVAEIKQEFYRSVDAYLKFCSRLGQPPNLPDGGGFASDGAEG' A
#
# COMPACT_ATOMS: atom_id res chain seq x y z
N MET A 1 -7.45 8.49 7.18
CA MET A 1 -7.45 7.34 6.27
C MET A 1 -6.94 7.78 4.92
N LEU A 2 -5.88 7.14 4.40
CA LEU A 2 -5.33 7.42 3.07
C LEU A 2 -5.91 6.45 2.04
N LYS A 3 -6.01 6.87 0.79
CA LYS A 3 -6.48 6.06 -0.34
C LYS A 3 -5.63 6.30 -1.58
N TYR A 4 -5.20 5.23 -2.25
CA TYR A 4 -4.44 5.30 -3.50
C TYR A 4 -4.53 3.98 -4.28
N LYS A 5 -4.85 4.04 -5.58
CA LYS A 5 -4.98 2.87 -6.46
C LYS A 5 -5.87 1.74 -5.90
N GLY A 6 -6.92 2.10 -5.16
CA GLY A 6 -7.82 1.13 -4.52
C GLY A 6 -7.35 0.63 -3.15
N TYR A 7 -6.12 0.92 -2.75
CA TYR A 7 -5.60 0.60 -1.41
C TYR A 7 -5.98 1.68 -0.42
N THR A 8 -6.24 1.25 0.81
CA THR A 8 -6.51 2.12 1.95
C THR A 8 -5.47 1.89 3.03
N ALA A 9 -5.21 2.92 3.84
CA ALA A 9 -4.31 2.80 4.97
C ALA A 9 -4.80 3.55 6.20
N THR A 10 -4.47 3.01 7.37
CA THR A 10 -4.52 3.70 8.66
C THR A 10 -3.25 4.51 8.87
N ILE A 11 -3.38 5.55 9.69
CA ILE A 11 -2.25 6.34 10.17
C ILE A 11 -2.43 6.49 11.66
N GLU A 12 -1.42 6.10 12.41
CA GLU A 12 -1.35 6.20 13.85
C GLU A 12 -0.16 7.06 14.23
N VAL A 13 -0.24 7.72 15.38
CA VAL A 13 0.88 8.51 15.92
C VAL A 13 1.58 7.65 16.94
N ASP A 14 2.83 7.32 16.69
CA ASP A 14 3.69 6.69 17.67
C ASP A 14 4.38 7.79 18.48
N LEU A 15 3.97 7.94 19.74
CA LEU A 15 4.47 8.99 20.63
C LEU A 15 5.84 8.65 21.22
N ASP A 16 6.22 7.37 21.26
CA ASP A 16 7.52 6.93 21.78
C ASP A 16 8.61 7.14 20.73
N ALA A 17 8.28 6.81 19.47
CA ALA A 17 9.17 6.99 18.33
C ALA A 17 9.08 8.39 17.68
N GLU A 18 8.11 9.22 18.08
CA GLU A 18 7.82 10.56 17.51
C GLU A 18 7.61 10.53 15.98
N ILE A 19 6.90 9.51 15.50
CA ILE A 19 6.59 9.31 14.08
C ILE A 19 5.10 9.13 13.83
N LEU A 20 4.71 9.32 12.57
CA LEU A 20 3.48 8.78 12.03
C LEU A 20 3.79 7.39 11.49
N TYR A 21 3.02 6.40 11.92
CA TYR A 21 3.06 5.03 11.44
C TYR A 21 1.84 4.77 10.55
N GLY A 22 2.03 4.07 9.44
CA GLY A 22 0.95 3.71 8.52
C GLY A 22 1.01 2.26 8.09
N GLU A 23 -0.16 1.67 7.90
CA GLU A 23 -0.33 0.27 7.49
C GLU A 23 -1.42 0.16 6.43
N LEU A 24 -1.17 -0.63 5.37
CA LEU A 24 -2.17 -0.96 4.37
C LEU A 24 -3.25 -1.88 4.95
N LEU A 25 -4.50 -1.54 4.70
CA LEU A 25 -5.65 -2.32 5.11
C LEU A 25 -6.18 -3.21 3.98
N GLY A 26 -6.74 -4.35 4.37
CA GLY A 26 -7.48 -5.22 3.46
C GLY A 26 -6.60 -6.03 2.49
N ILE A 27 -5.33 -6.22 2.84
CA ILE A 27 -4.40 -7.09 2.13
C ILE A 27 -3.85 -8.16 3.10
N LYS A 28 -3.48 -9.34 2.60
CA LYS A 28 -2.84 -10.38 3.44
C LYS A 28 -1.40 -10.05 3.80
N ASP A 29 -0.70 -9.34 2.91
CA ASP A 29 0.69 -8.93 3.14
C ASP A 29 0.74 -7.74 4.10
N ILE A 30 1.73 -7.72 4.98
CA ILE A 30 1.93 -6.58 5.88
C ILE A 30 2.78 -5.56 5.14
N VAL A 31 2.17 -4.46 4.72
CA VAL A 31 2.86 -3.34 4.10
C VAL A 31 2.71 -2.12 4.99
N THR A 32 3.83 -1.68 5.54
CA THR A 32 3.92 -0.58 6.49
C THR A 32 4.80 0.52 5.94
N PHE A 33 4.63 1.73 6.46
CA PHE A 33 5.39 2.91 6.09
C PHE A 33 5.35 3.92 7.24
N GLU A 34 6.31 4.82 7.26
CA GLU A 34 6.45 5.80 8.33
C GLU A 34 6.79 7.18 7.77
N GLY A 35 6.59 8.20 8.58
CA GLY A 35 7.01 9.55 8.25
C GLY A 35 6.90 10.48 9.45
N ARG A 36 7.76 11.51 9.50
CA ARG A 36 7.75 12.49 10.59
C ARG A 36 6.73 13.61 10.38
N THR A 37 6.33 13.81 9.13
CA THR A 37 5.32 14.79 8.76
C THR A 37 4.21 14.17 7.94
N VAL A 38 3.06 14.84 7.91
CA VAL A 38 1.91 14.44 7.06
C VAL A 38 2.31 14.37 5.58
N ALA A 39 3.25 15.20 5.13
CA ALA A 39 3.74 15.18 3.75
C ALA A 39 4.57 13.93 3.47
N GLU A 40 5.53 13.62 4.36
CA GLU A 40 6.39 12.44 4.24
C GLU A 40 5.60 11.15 4.26
N ILE A 41 4.70 10.96 5.23
CA ILE A 41 3.96 9.71 5.33
C ILE A 41 3.00 9.50 4.14
N LYS A 42 2.47 10.58 3.55
CA LYS A 42 1.68 10.48 2.31
C LYS A 42 2.54 10.05 1.13
N GLN A 43 3.75 10.58 1.03
CA GLN A 43 4.69 10.21 -0.03
C GLN A 43 5.12 8.75 0.12
N GLU A 44 5.41 8.32 1.36
CA GLU A 44 5.82 6.95 1.62
C GLU A 44 4.67 5.97 1.41
N PHE A 45 3.44 6.33 1.77
CA PHE A 45 2.25 5.56 1.41
C PHE A 45 2.16 5.28 -0.09
N TYR A 46 2.30 6.31 -0.95
CA TYR A 46 2.25 6.11 -2.40
C TYR A 46 3.38 5.22 -2.90
N ARG A 47 4.60 5.41 -2.38
CA ARG A 47 5.76 4.58 -2.72
C ARG A 47 5.58 3.13 -2.31
N SER A 48 5.09 2.87 -1.10
CA SER A 48 4.86 1.52 -0.59
C SER A 48 3.79 0.79 -1.39
N VAL A 49 2.69 1.47 -1.78
CA VAL A 49 1.68 0.88 -2.67
C VAL A 49 2.27 0.57 -4.05
N ASP A 50 3.03 1.49 -4.66
CA ASP A 50 3.66 1.25 -5.97
C ASP A 50 4.71 0.12 -5.92
N ALA A 51 5.48 0.05 -4.84
CA ALA A 51 6.46 -1.01 -4.62
C ALA A 51 5.77 -2.37 -4.44
N TYR A 52 4.69 -2.42 -3.66
CA TYR A 52 3.89 -3.63 -3.48
C TYR A 52 3.30 -4.13 -4.81
N LEU A 53 2.70 -3.24 -5.60
CA LEU A 53 2.16 -3.60 -6.91
C LEU A 53 3.25 -4.14 -7.85
N LYS A 54 4.43 -3.49 -7.90
CA LYS A 54 5.57 -3.97 -8.68
C LYS A 54 6.08 -5.33 -8.20
N PHE A 55 6.10 -5.55 -6.89
CA PHE A 55 6.50 -6.82 -6.30
C PHE A 55 5.55 -7.95 -6.69
N CYS A 56 4.23 -7.73 -6.59
CA CYS A 56 3.22 -8.69 -7.05
C CYS A 56 3.38 -9.01 -8.55
N SER A 57 3.54 -7.98 -9.40
CA SER A 57 3.77 -8.18 -10.83
C SER A 57 5.02 -9.01 -11.11
N ARG A 58 6.11 -8.80 -10.36
CA ARG A 58 7.36 -9.56 -10.53
C ARG A 58 7.21 -11.03 -10.12
N LEU A 59 6.38 -11.32 -9.11
CA LEU A 59 6.09 -12.68 -8.68
C LEU A 59 5.07 -13.39 -9.58
N GLY A 60 4.47 -12.69 -10.55
CA GLY A 60 3.36 -13.22 -11.34
C GLY A 60 2.10 -13.49 -10.50
N GLN A 61 2.00 -12.89 -9.31
CA GLN A 61 0.88 -13.06 -8.42
C GLN A 61 -0.06 -11.86 -8.55
N PRO A 62 -1.39 -12.09 -8.56
CA PRO A 62 -2.33 -10.98 -8.55
C PRO A 62 -2.12 -10.18 -7.27
N PRO A 63 -2.01 -8.84 -7.35
CA PRO A 63 -1.88 -8.03 -6.17
C PRO A 63 -3.15 -8.24 -5.32
N ASN A 64 -2.94 -8.60 -4.07
CA ASN A 64 -4.05 -8.84 -3.15
C ASN A 64 -4.79 -7.51 -3.00
N LEU A 65 -6.01 -7.44 -3.52
CA LEU A 65 -6.85 -6.25 -3.47
C LEU A 65 -7.90 -6.47 -2.39
N PRO A 66 -8.25 -5.44 -1.60
CA PRO A 66 -9.44 -5.51 -0.77
C PRO A 66 -10.64 -5.82 -1.68
N ASP A 67 -11.45 -6.82 -1.27
CA ASP A 67 -12.62 -7.33 -1.99
C ASP A 67 -13.37 -6.24 -2.77
N GLY A 68 -13.21 -6.22 -4.10
CA GLY A 68 -13.92 -5.33 -5.02
C GLY A 68 -13.07 -4.43 -5.92
N GLY A 69 -11.76 -4.37 -5.74
CA GLY A 69 -10.87 -3.68 -6.68
C GLY A 69 -10.52 -4.58 -7.87
N GLY A 70 -11.33 -4.61 -8.93
CA GLY A 70 -11.02 -5.39 -10.13
C GLY A 70 -9.79 -4.85 -10.85
N PHE A 71 -8.64 -5.51 -10.74
CA PHE A 71 -7.61 -5.42 -11.78
C PHE A 71 -8.04 -6.35 -12.90
N ALA A 72 -8.49 -5.78 -14.02
CA ALA A 72 -8.64 -6.53 -15.26
C ALA A 72 -7.26 -7.07 -15.64
N SER A 73 -7.09 -8.39 -15.51
CA SER A 73 -6.03 -9.14 -16.17
C SER A 73 -6.27 -9.02 -17.68
N ASP A 74 -5.73 -7.97 -18.29
CA ASP A 74 -5.54 -7.93 -19.73
C ASP A 74 -4.32 -8.81 -20.07
N GLY A 75 -4.55 -9.71 -21.02
CA GLY A 75 -3.76 -10.90 -21.26
C GLY A 75 -2.32 -10.65 -21.68
N ALA A 76 -1.47 -11.60 -21.33
CA ALA A 76 -0.23 -11.87 -22.03
C ALA A 76 -0.18 -13.39 -22.31
N GLU A 77 -0.97 -13.83 -23.28
CA GLU A 77 -0.60 -14.96 -24.12
C GLU A 77 0.26 -14.40 -25.27
N GLY A 78 1.46 -14.95 -25.43
CA GLY A 78 2.41 -14.59 -26.47
C GLY A 78 3.73 -15.33 -26.31
#